data_AF-A0A0P9CLG4-F1
#
_entry.id   AF-A0A0P9CLG4-F1
#
_cell.length_a   1.000
_cell.length_b   1.000
_cell.length_c   1.000
_cell.angle_alpha   90.00
_cell.angle_beta   90.00
_cell.angle_gamma   90.00
#
_symmetry.space_group_name_H-M   'P 1'
#
loop_
_entity.id
_entity.type
_entity.pdbx_description
1 polymer ?
#
loop_
_entity_poly.entity_id
_entity_poly.type
_entity_poly.pdbx_seq_one_letter_code
_entity_poly.pdbx_strand_id
1 'polypeptide(L)' 'MGLFFTSGTDGHPKACLHTYDTLIKNAVQVVNDSGLNSNSVMLSGSPFTHLFGILSLHSSIIAGCTQIMEPYFNPEK' A
#
# COMPACT_ATOMS: atom_id res chain seq x y z
N MET A 1 2.86 -10.54 -8.33
CA MET A 1 4.28 -10.21 -8.52
C MET A 1 4.35 -8.80 -9.07
N GLY A 2 5.26 -7.96 -8.58
CA GLY A 2 5.38 -6.56 -9.02
C GLY A 2 6.83 -6.10 -9.04
N LEU A 3 7.14 -5.16 -9.94
CA LEU A 3 8.43 -4.51 -10.08
C LEU A 3 8.27 -3.04 -9.73
N PHE A 4 8.98 -2.58 -8.71
CA PHE A 4 8.93 -1.21 -8.22
C PHE A 4 10.31 -0.58 -8.27
N PHE A 5 10.41 0.70 -8.61
CA PHE A 5 11.68 1.40 -8.62
C PHE A 5 11.84 2.24 -7.35
N THR A 6 13.06 2.26 -6.82
CA THR A 6 13.42 3.22 -5.77
C THR A 6 13.49 4.64 -6.34
N SER A 7 13.46 5.66 -5.48
CA SER A 7 13.52 7.08 -5.89
C SER A 7 14.81 7.47 -6.61
N GLY A 8 15.87 6.65 -6.52
CA GLY A 8 17.14 6.89 -7.21
C GLY A 8 17.86 8.16 -6.74
N THR A 9 17.77 8.50 -5.45
CA THR A 9 18.45 9.67 -4.85
C THR A 9 19.98 9.63 -5.01
N ASP A 10 20.55 8.45 -5.25
CA ASP A 10 21.96 8.21 -5.59
C ASP A 10 22.25 8.29 -7.10
N GLY A 11 21.30 8.76 -7.90
CA GLY A 11 21.36 8.84 -9.36
C GLY A 11 21.07 7.51 -10.07
N HIS A 12 20.80 6.44 -9.34
CA HIS A 12 20.65 5.09 -9.90
C HIS A 12 19.37 4.41 -9.35
N PRO A 13 18.20 4.64 -9.96
CA PRO A 13 16.96 3.94 -9.59
C PRO A 13 17.14 2.43 -9.67
N LYS A 14 16.84 1.73 -8.57
CA LYS A 14 17.01 0.28 -8.45
C LYS A 14 15.66 -0.40 -8.63
N ALA A 15 15.63 -1.46 -9.42
CA ALA A 15 14.45 -2.27 -9.62
C ALA A 15 14.29 -3.28 -8.47
N CYS A 16 13.28 -3.10 -7.64
CA CYS A 16 12.92 -3.96 -6.52
C CYS A 16 11.81 -4.93 -6.97
N LEU A 17 12.17 -6.21 -7.13
CA LEU A 17 11.24 -7.26 -7.47
C LEU A 17 10.57 -7.81 -6.20
N HIS A 18 9.23 -7.82 -6.19
CA HIS A 18 8.43 -8.42 -5.14
C HIS A 18 7.57 -9.56 -5.68
N THR A 19 7.67 -10.74 -5.07
CA THR A 19 6.75 -11.85 -5.34
C THR A 19 5.38 -11.52 -4.72
N TYR A 20 4.34 -12.22 -5.17
CA TYR A 20 3.01 -12.09 -4.57
C TYR A 20 3.05 -12.38 -3.06
N ASP A 21 3.75 -13.45 -2.67
CA ASP A 21 3.91 -13.87 -1.28
C ASP A 21 4.53 -12.78 -0.40
N THR A 22 5.58 -12.10 -0.88
CA THR A 22 6.20 -11.00 -0.12
C THR A 22 5.27 -9.81 0.09
N LEU A 23 4.43 -9.48 -0.90
CA LEU A 23 3.49 -8.35 -0.79
C LEU A 23 2.32 -8.68 0.14
N ILE A 24 1.76 -9.88 0.04
CA ILE A 24 0.64 -10.31 0.88
C ILE A 24 1.08 -10.50 2.32
N LYS A 25 2.22 -11.14 2.58
CA LYS A 25 2.72 -11.33 3.95
C LYS A 25 2.98 -9.99 4.66
N ASN A 26 3.51 -9.00 3.93
CA ASN A 26 3.67 -7.65 4.45
C ASN A 26 2.32 -7.05 4.87
N ALA A 27 1.30 -7.14 4.01
CA ALA A 27 -0.03 -6.64 4.31
C ALA A 27 -0.73 -7.39 5.46
N VAL A 28 -0.60 -8.72 5.54
CA VAL A 28 -1.11 -9.52 6.67
C VAL A 28 -0.48 -9.07 7.98
N GLN A 29 0.84 -8.84 8.01
CA GLN A 29 1.51 -8.35 9.20
C GLN A 29 0.98 -6.97 9.62
N VAL A 30 0.82 -6.05 8.66
CA VAL A 30 0.26 -4.72 8.93
C VAL A 30 -1.17 -4.79 9.46
N VAL A 31 -2.03 -5.65 8.90
CA VAL A 31 -3.41 -5.82 9.39
C VAL A 31 -3.41 -6.32 10.85
N ASN A 32 -2.56 -7.30 11.16
CA ASN A 32 -2.43 -7.83 12.52
C ASN A 32 -1.93 -6.78 13.51
N ASP A 33 -0.94 -5.98 13.12
CA ASP A 33 -0.32 -4.97 13.98
C ASP A 33 -1.21 -3.73 14.20
N SER A 34 -2.06 -3.40 13.22
CA SER A 34 -2.88 -2.19 13.22
C SER A 34 -4.29 -2.38 13.80
N GLY A 35 -4.74 -3.62 14.00
CA GLY A 35 -6.11 -3.91 14.46
C GLY A 35 -7.20 -3.63 13.42
N LEU A 36 -6.81 -3.47 12.15
CA LEU A 36 -7.75 -3.32 11.03
C LEU A 36 -8.71 -4.50 10.98
N ASN A 37 -9.99 -4.18 10.77
CA ASN A 37 -11.06 -5.15 10.67
C ASN A 37 -12.12 -4.66 9.67
N SER A 38 -13.15 -5.47 9.43
CA SER A 38 -14.18 -5.19 8.43
C SER A 38 -14.96 -3.89 8.65
N ASN A 39 -14.99 -3.36 9.88
CA ASN A 39 -15.67 -2.11 10.22
C ASN A 39 -14.76 -0.88 10.03
N SER A 40 -13.50 -1.09 9.67
CA SER A 40 -12.53 0.00 9.45
C SER A 40 -12.76 0.67 8.10
N VAL A 41 -12.37 1.94 8.02
CA VAL A 41 -12.31 2.70 6.77
C VAL A 41 -10.88 3.16 6.56
N MET A 42 -10.25 2.69 5.49
CA MET A 42 -8.88 3.03 5.12
C MET A 42 -8.87 4.10 4.04
N LEU A 43 -8.32 5.28 4.37
CA LEU A 43 -8.04 6.31 3.37
C LEU A 43 -6.68 6.04 2.71
N SER A 44 -6.69 5.89 1.38
CA SER A 44 -5.51 5.73 0.56
C SER A 44 -5.31 6.95 -0.33
N GLY A 45 -4.42 7.86 0.09
CA GLY A 45 -4.00 9.02 -0.71
C GLY A 45 -2.68 8.81 -1.48
N SER A 46 -2.04 7.65 -1.33
CA SER A 46 -0.77 7.38 -2.00
C SER A 46 -0.96 6.77 -3.40
N PRO A 47 -0.16 7.19 -4.39
CA PRO A 47 -0.17 6.56 -5.71
C PRO A 47 0.15 5.06 -5.64
N PHE A 48 -0.51 4.26 -6.48
CA PHE A 48 -0.26 2.82 -6.59
C PHE A 48 1.03 2.47 -7.36
N THR A 49 1.73 3.47 -7.88
CA THR A 49 3.10 3.31 -8.40
C THR A 49 4.11 3.11 -7.27
N HIS A 50 3.75 3.43 -6.03
CA HIS A 50 4.60 3.28 -4.85
C HIS A 50 4.09 2.14 -3.95
N LEU A 51 5.02 1.43 -3.31
CA LEU A 51 4.71 0.28 -2.46
C LEU A 51 3.70 0.55 -1.33
N PHE A 52 3.66 1.78 -0.78
CA PHE A 52 2.71 2.10 0.29
C PHE A 52 1.26 2.11 -0.21
N GLY A 53 1.00 2.61 -1.41
CA GLY A 53 -0.34 2.55 -2.01
C GLY A 53 -0.80 1.11 -2.27
N ILE A 54 0.12 0.26 -2.75
CA ILE A 54 -0.14 -1.18 -2.93
C ILE A 54 -0.36 -1.90 -1.59
N LEU A 55 0.38 -1.53 -0.55
CA LEU A 55 0.19 -2.05 0.80
C LEU A 55 -1.20 -1.68 1.33
N SER A 56 -1.61 -0.41 1.24
CA SER A 56 -2.95 0.02 1.65
C SER A 56 -4.05 -0.76 0.92
N LEU A 57 -3.88 -1.01 -0.38
CA LEU A 57 -4.79 -1.84 -1.15
C LEU A 57 -4.88 -3.28 -0.64
N HIS A 58 -3.75 -3.93 -0.41
CA HIS A 58 -3.77 -5.31 0.08
C HIS A 58 -4.32 -5.40 1.52
N SER A 59 -3.95 -4.46 2.38
CA SER A 59 -4.40 -4.44 3.78
C SER A 59 -5.92 -4.27 3.88
N SER A 60 -6.53 -3.42 3.05
CA SER A 60 -7.99 -3.26 3.05
C SER A 60 -8.71 -4.53 2.59
N ILE A 61 -8.19 -5.19 1.54
CA ILE A 61 -8.73 -6.45 1.03
C ILE A 61 -8.63 -7.55 2.09
N ILE A 62 -7.46 -7.68 2.74
CA ILE A 62 -7.22 -8.71 3.76
C ILE A 62 -8.08 -8.47 5.00
N ALA A 63 -8.21 -7.22 5.45
CA ALA A 63 -9.05 -6.86 6.59
C ALA A 63 -10.57 -6.90 6.26
N GLY A 64 -10.94 -6.99 4.97
CA GLY A 64 -12.32 -6.90 4.51
C GLY A 64 -12.95 -5.53 4.79
N CYS A 65 -12.13 -4.47 4.81
CA CYS A 65 -12.54 -3.13 5.23
C CYS A 65 -12.79 -2.21 4.02
N THR A 66 -13.48 -1.10 4.24
CA THR A 66 -13.76 -0.15 3.15
C THR A 66 -12.51 0.67 2.84
N GLN A 67 -12.15 0.78 1.57
CA GLN A 67 -11.06 1.65 1.13
C GLN A 67 -11.58 2.86 0.36
N ILE A 68 -11.21 4.05 0.80
CA ILE A 68 -11.43 5.31 0.09
C ILE A 68 -10.14 5.65 -0.66
N MET A 69 -10.22 5.83 -1.97
CA MET A 69 -9.09 6.19 -2.83
C MET A 69 -9.20 7.66 -3.21
N GLU A 70 -8.28 8.49 -2.70
CA GLU A 70 -8.15 9.87 -3.13
C GLU A 70 -7.04 9.98 -4.17
N PRO A 71 -7.31 10.54 -5.37
CA PRO A 71 -6.32 10.59 -6.46
C PRO A 71 -5.14 11.50 -6.16
N TYR A 72 -5.33 12.50 -5.30
CA TYR A 72 -4.30 13.40 -4.80
C TYR A 72 -4.75 14.00 -3.47
N PHE A 73 -3.79 14.44 -2.66
CA PHE A 73 -4.08 15.11 -1.40
C PHE A 73 -4.65 16.52 -1.63
N ASN A 74 -5.80 16.82 -1.03
CA ASN A 74 -6.38 18.15 -0.99
C ASN A 74 -6.71 18.52 0.47
N PRO A 75 -6.04 19.52 1.07
CA PRO A 75 -6.27 19.91 2.46
C PRO A 75 -7.54 20.73 2.68
N GLU A 76 -8.21 21.22 1.62
CA GLU A 76 -9.43 22.02 1.72
C GLU A 76 -10.73 21.21 1.62
N LYS A 77 -10.62 19.93 1.24
CA LYS A 77 -11.70 18.94 1.40
C LYS A 77 -11.71 18.44 2.85
#